data_AF-Q2KJG5-F1
#
_entry.id   AF-Q2KJG5-F1
#
_cell.length_a   1.000
_cell.length_b   1.000
_cell.length_c   1.000
_cell.angle_alpha   90.00
_cell.angle_beta   90.00
_cell.angle_gamma   90.00
#
_symmetry.space_group_name_H-M   'P 1'
#
loop_
_entity.id
_entity.type
_entity.pdbx_description
1 polymer ?
#
loop_
_entity_poly.entity_id
_entity_poly.type
_entity_poly.pdbx_seq_one_letter_code
_entity_poly.pdbx_strand_id
1 'polypeptide(L)'
;ECPASSTLELSLKSEQLVLHTARAGAIKAMVELFLSELKKDSGYVIALRSYITDDHSLLSFQRGDLIKLLPVATLEPGWQFGSTGGRSGLFPADIVQPAAAPDSFFSTEQRSSQGHKGQLQRREWDRASEFPTHAWSQARSDNSATSLSPSVAYVALPTDSDYTMQEFALRYFRKPQTLPAQTGGDAEKATASLVQYSKAPIQESLISFSDEDTNRQAVESFQALMQFMGDQSKPRGKNELDLLYGLLKLCQEKEDLRDEVYCQAIKQVTGHPRPKLCARGWRFLSLLTGCVPPSNTLMPYVTKFLQDWGPHQELAQSSQEHLQRTVKYGGRRRLPSPGEMQAFLKGQVVHLVLIHLPGGVDYKTNIRTFTVAAEVLEELCRQMGITDPQEVQEFALFLIKGDGELVRPLWPQEYLNSVLGGLDVSLHSRRLGWETRLHFDNPTYISTHYGQVLRDYLQGKLGLSPQEDARLARLAALQQLSRSTEEPPSE
;
A
#
# COMPACT_ATOMS: atom_id res chain seq x y z
N GLU A 1 0.07 -13.60 43.51
CA GLU A 1 -1.22 -13.18 42.93
C GLU A 1 -1.09 -11.71 42.54
N CYS A 2 -1.24 -11.37 41.26
CA CYS A 2 -1.17 -9.96 40.82
C CYS A 2 -2.52 -9.27 41.11
N PRO A 3 -2.53 -8.03 41.60
CA PRO A 3 -3.77 -7.32 41.92
C PRO A 3 -4.62 -7.11 40.67
N ALA A 4 -5.94 -7.31 40.78
CA ALA A 4 -6.92 -7.22 39.69
C ALA A 4 -6.91 -5.88 38.93
N SER A 5 -6.36 -4.81 39.54
CA SER A 5 -6.21 -3.48 38.91
C SER A 5 -5.16 -3.42 37.80
N SER A 6 -4.32 -4.46 37.66
CA SER A 6 -3.26 -4.54 36.66
C SER A 6 -3.55 -5.54 35.54
N THR A 7 -4.79 -6.01 35.42
CA THR A 7 -5.20 -6.98 34.39
C THR A 7 -6.31 -6.37 33.54
N LEU A 8 -6.12 -6.39 32.22
CA LEU A 8 -7.08 -5.96 31.21
C LEU A 8 -7.48 -7.16 30.37
N GLU A 9 -8.78 -7.47 30.32
CA GLU A 9 -9.32 -8.51 29.45
C GLU A 9 -10.06 -7.86 28.28
N LEU A 10 -9.66 -8.22 27.06
CA LEU A 10 -10.29 -7.78 25.81
C LEU A 10 -10.91 -9.00 25.13
N SER A 11 -12.23 -9.01 25.02
CA SER A 11 -12.96 -10.04 24.28
C SER A 11 -13.14 -9.60 22.84
N LEU A 12 -12.39 -10.23 21.93
CA LEU A 12 -12.49 -10.04 20.49
C LEU A 12 -13.42 -11.12 19.89
N LYS A 13 -13.78 -10.99 18.61
CA LYS A 13 -14.73 -11.91 17.95
C LYS A 13 -14.22 -13.37 17.88
N SER A 14 -12.90 -13.56 17.77
CA SER A 14 -12.26 -14.86 17.60
C SER A 14 -11.39 -15.29 18.78
N GLU A 15 -11.12 -14.40 19.73
CA GLU A 15 -10.19 -14.66 20.83
C GLU A 15 -10.44 -13.78 22.06
N GLN A 16 -9.91 -14.22 23.20
CA GLN A 16 -9.90 -13.45 24.43
C GLN A 16 -8.45 -13.12 24.78
N LEU A 17 -8.11 -11.84 24.82
CA LEU A 17 -6.79 -11.35 25.12
C LEU A 17 -6.74 -10.88 26.58
N VAL A 18 -5.81 -11.44 27.36
CA VAL A 18 -5.56 -11.00 28.75
C VAL A 18 -4.21 -10.31 28.81
N LEU A 19 -4.21 -9.04 29.18
CA LEU A 19 -3.02 -8.19 29.26
C LEU A 19 -2.73 -7.83 30.71
N HIS A 20 -1.50 -8.04 31.16
CA HIS A 20 -1.05 -7.60 32.48
C HIS A 20 -0.22 -6.32 32.36
N THR A 21 -0.74 -5.21 32.88
CA THR A 21 -0.10 -3.90 32.81
C THR A 21 -0.58 -2.99 33.94
N ALA A 22 0.34 -2.23 34.54
CA ALA A 22 0.03 -1.22 35.55
C ALA A 22 -0.89 -0.10 35.04
N ARG A 23 -1.07 0.02 33.71
CA ARG A 23 -1.95 1.00 33.04
C ARG A 23 -3.30 0.42 32.61
N ALA A 24 -3.68 -0.78 33.08
CA ALA A 24 -4.88 -1.48 32.62
C ALA A 24 -6.16 -0.62 32.70
N GLY A 25 -6.34 0.14 33.79
CA GLY A 25 -7.46 1.06 33.94
C GLY A 25 -7.49 2.22 32.93
N ALA A 26 -6.33 2.79 32.59
CA ALA A 26 -6.23 3.88 31.61
C ALA A 26 -6.50 3.37 30.18
N ILE A 27 -6.00 2.19 29.84
CA ILE A 27 -6.24 1.56 28.54
C ILE A 27 -7.72 1.22 28.39
N LYS A 28 -8.35 0.66 29.43
CA LYS A 28 -9.80 0.41 29.45
C LYS A 28 -10.59 1.69 29.18
N ALA A 29 -10.31 2.77 29.90
CA ALA A 29 -11.00 4.05 29.73
C ALA A 29 -10.84 4.62 28.31
N MET A 30 -9.65 4.50 27.71
CA MET A 30 -9.40 4.94 26.34
C MET A 30 -10.18 4.12 25.32
N VAL A 31 -10.21 2.79 25.46
CA VAL A 31 -10.97 1.90 24.58
C VAL A 31 -12.47 2.16 24.69
N GLU A 32 -12.98 2.33 25.91
CA GLU A 32 -14.39 2.66 26.15
C GLU A 32 -14.77 4.01 25.52
N LEU A 33 -13.92 5.03 25.67
CA LEU A 33 -14.11 6.33 25.04
C LEU A 33 -14.12 6.22 23.52
N PHE A 34 -13.14 5.52 22.93
CA PHE A 34 -13.08 5.30 21.49
C PHE A 34 -14.32 4.58 20.95
N LEU A 35 -14.78 3.52 21.62
CA LEU A 35 -15.99 2.81 21.25
C LEU A 35 -17.26 3.67 21.38
N SER A 36 -17.29 4.61 22.33
CA SER A 36 -18.40 5.54 22.49
C SER A 36 -18.43 6.59 21.37
N GLU A 37 -17.27 7.13 20.99
CA GLU A 37 -17.14 8.11 19.90
C GLU A 37 -17.43 7.48 18.54
N LEU A 38 -17.04 6.22 18.30
CA LEU A 38 -17.38 5.51 17.06
C LEU A 38 -18.89 5.28 16.86
N LYS A 39 -19.65 5.19 17.95
CA LYS A 39 -21.12 5.01 17.90
C LYS A 39 -21.86 6.34 17.74
N LYS A 40 -21.22 7.46 18.11
CA LYS A 40 -21.82 8.78 18.08
C LYS A 40 -21.93 9.25 16.62
N ASP A 41 -23.12 9.68 16.23
CA ASP A 41 -23.42 10.21 14.88
C ASP A 41 -23.03 9.29 13.72
N SER A 42 -22.83 7.99 13.97
CA SER A 42 -22.43 7.01 12.95
C SER A 42 -23.48 6.84 11.85
N GLY A 43 -24.76 7.11 12.17
CA GLY A 43 -25.89 6.81 11.31
C GLY A 43 -26.19 5.31 11.19
N TYR A 44 -25.71 4.48 12.11
CA TYR A 44 -25.96 3.04 12.14
C TYR A 44 -26.53 2.58 13.48
N VAL A 45 -27.40 1.57 13.41
CA VAL A 45 -27.94 0.87 14.58
C VAL A 45 -27.84 -0.64 14.38
N ILE A 46 -27.79 -1.39 15.48
CA ILE A 46 -27.83 -2.86 15.47
C ILE A 46 -29.12 -3.35 16.11
N ALA A 47 -29.76 -4.34 15.49
CA ALA A 47 -31.01 -4.93 15.96
C ALA A 47 -30.80 -5.77 17.22
N LEU A 48 -31.51 -5.43 18.30
CA LEU A 48 -31.50 -6.19 19.56
C LEU A 48 -32.44 -7.41 19.50
N ARG A 49 -33.45 -7.38 18.63
CA ARG A 49 -34.40 -8.46 18.38
C ARG A 49 -34.78 -8.51 16.90
N SER A 50 -35.23 -9.68 16.44
CA SER A 50 -35.74 -9.85 15.07
C SER A 50 -37.11 -9.18 14.91
N TYR A 51 -37.34 -8.59 13.75
CA TYR A 51 -38.60 -7.95 13.36
C TYR A 51 -38.92 -8.36 11.93
N ILE A 52 -39.94 -9.19 11.74
CA ILE A 52 -40.34 -9.75 10.44
C ILE A 52 -41.78 -9.32 10.18
N THR A 53 -42.02 -8.78 8.99
CA THR A 53 -43.31 -8.20 8.58
C THR A 53 -43.51 -8.34 7.08
N ASP A 54 -44.76 -8.54 6.67
CA ASP A 54 -45.15 -8.66 5.27
C ASP A 54 -45.52 -7.29 4.64
N ASP A 55 -45.55 -6.22 5.44
CA ASP A 55 -45.83 -4.87 4.96
C ASP A 55 -44.61 -4.26 4.25
N HIS A 56 -44.80 -3.82 3.01
CA HIS A 56 -43.75 -3.23 2.18
C HIS A 56 -43.25 -1.86 2.67
N SER A 57 -43.97 -1.19 3.57
CA SER A 57 -43.55 0.06 4.19
C SER A 57 -42.61 -0.15 5.41
N LEU A 58 -42.54 -1.36 5.93
CA LEU A 58 -41.79 -1.72 7.14
C LEU A 58 -40.53 -2.53 6.81
N LEU A 59 -39.46 -2.33 7.58
CA LEU A 59 -38.18 -3.00 7.35
C LEU A 59 -38.10 -4.32 8.13
N SER A 60 -38.03 -5.45 7.43
CA SER A 60 -37.77 -6.76 8.05
C SER A 60 -36.28 -7.04 8.25
N PHE A 61 -35.88 -7.43 9.47
CA PHE A 61 -34.51 -7.77 9.86
C PHE A 61 -34.43 -8.79 11.02
N GLN A 62 -33.27 -9.41 11.21
CA GLN A 62 -32.99 -10.34 12.30
C GLN A 62 -32.18 -9.70 13.43
N ARG A 63 -32.25 -10.28 14.62
CA ARG A 63 -31.39 -9.89 15.75
C ARG A 63 -29.91 -9.96 15.34
N GLY A 64 -29.18 -8.88 15.59
CA GLY A 64 -27.78 -8.72 15.22
C GLY A 64 -27.55 -8.05 13.87
N ASP A 65 -28.60 -7.82 13.07
CA ASP A 65 -28.47 -7.12 11.80
C ASP A 65 -28.11 -5.65 12.02
N LEU A 66 -27.17 -5.16 11.21
CA LEU A 66 -26.81 -3.76 11.15
C LEU A 66 -27.73 -3.02 10.18
N ILE A 67 -28.27 -1.89 10.61
CA ILE A 67 -29.24 -1.09 9.88
C ILE A 67 -28.66 0.32 9.72
N LYS A 68 -28.58 0.80 8.48
CA LYS A 68 -28.18 2.18 8.17
C LYS A 68 -29.39 3.09 8.31
N LEU A 69 -29.30 4.10 9.18
CA LEU A 69 -30.34 5.12 9.32
C LEU A 69 -30.35 6.04 8.09
N LEU A 70 -31.53 6.37 7.61
CA LEU A 70 -31.75 7.25 6.47
C LEU A 70 -32.59 8.46 6.90
N PRO A 71 -32.26 9.67 6.43
CA PRO A 71 -32.98 10.88 6.81
C PRO A 71 -34.40 10.89 6.25
N VAL A 72 -35.41 11.16 7.09
CA VAL A 72 -36.83 11.30 6.71
C VAL A 72 -37.43 12.52 7.41
N ALA A 73 -38.21 13.32 6.66
CA ALA A 73 -38.71 14.62 7.11
C ALA A 73 -39.84 14.56 8.15
N THR A 74 -40.59 13.45 8.22
CA THR A 74 -41.71 13.26 9.15
C THR A 74 -41.73 11.81 9.63
N LEU A 75 -41.39 11.58 10.90
CA LEU A 75 -41.45 10.27 11.55
C LEU A 75 -42.36 10.34 12.77
N GLU A 76 -43.22 9.34 12.92
CA GLU A 76 -44.01 9.16 14.15
C GLU A 76 -43.06 8.88 15.34
N PRO A 77 -43.33 9.43 16.54
CA PRO A 77 -42.52 9.17 17.71
C PRO A 77 -42.37 7.66 18.00
N GLY A 78 -41.13 7.20 18.14
CA GLY A 78 -40.83 5.79 18.37
C GLY A 78 -40.56 4.97 17.10
N TRP A 79 -40.59 5.58 15.92
CA TRP A 79 -40.22 4.94 14.66
C TRP A 79 -38.96 5.55 14.05
N GLN A 80 -38.17 4.70 13.39
CA GLN A 80 -36.98 5.08 12.62
C GLN A 80 -37.08 4.53 11.21
N PHE A 81 -36.39 5.18 10.27
CA PHE A 81 -36.30 4.74 8.89
C PHE A 81 -34.86 4.37 8.55
N GLY A 82 -34.67 3.23 7.90
CA GLY A 82 -33.34 2.75 7.56
C GLY A 82 -33.34 1.64 6.54
N SER A 83 -32.14 1.20 6.19
CA SER A 83 -31.92 0.19 5.17
C SER A 83 -31.00 -0.92 5.66
N THR A 84 -31.35 -2.17 5.34
CA THR A 84 -30.48 -3.34 5.49
C THR A 84 -30.71 -4.34 4.36
N GLY A 85 -29.65 -4.98 3.88
CA GLY A 85 -29.74 -5.97 2.78
C GLY A 85 -30.35 -5.44 1.47
N GLY A 86 -30.25 -4.14 1.20
CA GLY A 86 -30.80 -3.49 0.00
C GLY A 86 -32.30 -3.14 0.05
N ARG A 87 -32.99 -3.42 1.17
CA ARG A 87 -34.38 -2.98 1.41
C ARG A 87 -34.39 -1.84 2.42
N SER A 88 -35.35 -0.92 2.26
CA SER A 88 -35.56 0.22 3.17
C SER A 88 -36.98 0.21 3.68
N GLY A 89 -37.19 0.64 4.92
CA GLY A 89 -38.50 0.65 5.55
C GLY A 89 -38.46 1.22 6.96
N LEU A 90 -39.64 1.41 7.54
CA LEU A 90 -39.80 1.86 8.92
C LEU A 90 -39.62 0.70 9.91
N PHE A 91 -39.07 0.99 11.09
CA PHE A 91 -38.98 0.03 12.18
C PHE A 91 -39.04 0.72 13.56
N PRO A 92 -39.45 0.00 14.61
CA PRO A 92 -39.52 0.56 15.96
C PRO A 92 -38.13 0.91 16.53
N ALA A 93 -38.00 2.07 17.18
CA ALA A 93 -36.73 2.52 17.74
C ALA A 93 -36.31 1.75 19.01
N ASP A 94 -37.25 1.13 19.71
CA ASP A 94 -37.01 0.40 20.98
C ASP A 94 -36.33 -0.96 20.80
N ILE A 95 -36.21 -1.42 19.55
CA ILE A 95 -35.65 -2.73 19.20
C ILE A 95 -34.25 -2.65 18.60
N VAL A 96 -33.63 -1.47 18.63
CA VAL A 96 -32.31 -1.21 18.09
C VAL A 96 -31.44 -0.43 19.08
N GLN A 97 -30.13 -0.45 18.88
CA GLN A 97 -29.18 0.39 19.63
C GLN A 97 -28.15 1.04 18.70
N PRO A 98 -27.61 2.22 19.03
CA PRO A 98 -26.53 2.84 18.25
C PRO A 98 -25.34 1.89 18.07
N ALA A 99 -24.88 1.79 16.84
CA ALA A 99 -23.75 0.96 16.45
C ALA A 99 -22.71 1.82 15.74
N ALA A 100 -21.44 1.44 15.81
CA ALA A 100 -20.44 2.07 14.96
C ALA A 100 -20.75 1.81 13.48
N ALA A 101 -20.34 2.71 12.60
CA ALA A 101 -20.41 2.46 11.17
C ALA A 101 -19.61 1.18 10.84
N PRO A 102 -20.10 0.30 9.95
CA PRO A 102 -19.35 -0.87 9.56
C PRO A 102 -18.09 -0.40 8.85
N ASP A 103 -16.94 -0.65 9.45
CA ASP A 103 -15.66 -0.49 8.77
C ASP A 103 -15.70 -1.34 7.51
N SER A 104 -15.56 -0.70 6.35
CA SER A 104 -15.59 -1.35 5.03
C SER A 104 -14.46 -2.36 4.81
N PHE A 105 -13.67 -2.64 5.86
CA PHE A 105 -12.50 -3.50 5.87
C PHE A 105 -12.72 -4.85 6.57
N PHE A 106 -13.83 -5.07 7.31
CA PHE A 106 -13.99 -6.26 8.19
C PHE A 106 -15.25 -7.11 7.97
N SER A 107 -15.94 -7.04 6.82
CA SER A 107 -17.21 -7.77 6.57
C SER A 107 -17.13 -8.97 5.63
N THR A 108 -15.98 -9.63 5.49
CA THR A 108 -15.85 -10.79 4.56
C THR A 108 -16.13 -12.17 5.20
N GLU A 109 -16.46 -12.27 6.50
CA GLU A 109 -16.49 -13.59 7.17
C GLU A 109 -17.87 -14.24 7.45
N GLN A 110 -19.00 -13.68 7.03
CA GLN A 110 -20.31 -14.35 7.25
C GLN A 110 -21.19 -14.34 6.01
N ARG A 111 -20.84 -15.16 5.00
CA ARG A 111 -21.80 -15.62 3.99
C ARG A 111 -21.31 -16.87 3.25
N SER A 112 -21.37 -18.04 3.89
CA SER A 112 -21.32 -19.32 3.16
C SER A 112 -22.13 -20.42 3.84
N SER A 113 -23.43 -20.50 3.51
CA SER A 113 -24.16 -21.78 3.42
C SER A 113 -25.60 -21.58 2.90
N GLN A 114 -25.77 -21.61 1.56
CA GLN A 114 -26.84 -22.28 0.79
C GLN A 114 -26.95 -21.71 -0.64
N GLY A 115 -26.71 -22.54 -1.66
CA GLY A 115 -27.00 -22.26 -3.08
C GLY A 115 -28.52 -22.34 -3.35
N HIS A 116 -29.09 -21.70 -4.39
CA HIS A 116 -28.78 -21.90 -5.80
C HIS A 116 -29.28 -20.76 -6.74
N LYS A 117 -28.49 -20.56 -7.81
CA LYS A 117 -28.79 -20.19 -9.23
C LYS A 117 -29.60 -18.92 -9.58
N GLY A 118 -28.90 -17.99 -10.26
CA GLY A 118 -29.50 -17.09 -11.26
C GLY A 118 -28.84 -15.71 -11.44
N GLN A 119 -27.81 -15.64 -12.30
CA GLN A 119 -27.33 -14.48 -13.08
C GLN A 119 -27.11 -13.07 -12.47
N LEU A 120 -25.84 -12.66 -12.60
CA LEU A 120 -25.29 -11.33 -12.96
C LEU A 120 -24.89 -10.31 -11.86
N GLN A 121 -23.56 -10.09 -11.86
CA GLN A 121 -22.75 -8.90 -11.48
C GLN A 121 -22.11 -8.79 -10.08
N ARG A 122 -20.81 -9.17 -10.03
CA ARG A 122 -19.62 -8.32 -9.74
C ARG A 122 -19.55 -7.69 -8.31
N ARG A 123 -18.53 -7.83 -7.46
CA ARG A 123 -17.19 -8.49 -7.42
C ARG A 123 -16.78 -8.54 -5.93
N GLU A 124 -16.31 -9.70 -5.48
CA GLU A 124 -15.23 -9.92 -4.48
C GLU A 124 -14.29 -10.94 -5.18
N TRP A 125 -13.01 -11.10 -4.86
CA TRP A 125 -12.51 -11.86 -3.71
C TRP A 125 -11.05 -11.48 -3.43
N ASP A 126 -10.74 -11.25 -2.16
CA ASP A 126 -9.42 -11.44 -1.56
C ASP A 126 -9.36 -12.87 -0.99
N ARG A 127 -8.31 -13.61 -1.32
CA ARG A 127 -7.80 -14.73 -0.52
C ARG A 127 -6.30 -14.84 -0.77
N ALA A 128 -5.50 -14.15 0.02
CA ALA A 128 -4.06 -14.35 0.11
C ALA A 128 -3.75 -15.23 1.32
N SER A 129 -2.94 -16.24 1.03
CA SER A 129 -2.54 -17.35 1.86
C SER A 129 -1.64 -16.95 3.03
N GLU A 130 -1.78 -17.73 4.10
CA GLU A 130 -0.92 -17.80 5.27
C GLU A 130 0.55 -18.07 4.89
N PHE A 131 1.49 -17.39 5.54
CA PHE A 131 2.85 -17.89 5.76
C PHE A 131 3.37 -17.46 7.15
N PRO A 132 4.23 -18.28 7.78
CA PRO A 132 4.36 -18.38 9.23
C PRO A 132 5.37 -17.40 9.85
N THR A 133 5.10 -17.09 11.11
CA THR A 133 5.93 -16.34 12.05
C THR A 133 7.17 -17.14 12.47
N HIS A 134 8.37 -16.66 12.14
CA HIS A 134 9.60 -17.09 12.79
C HIS A 134 9.99 -16.10 13.89
N ALA A 135 10.16 -16.65 15.10
CA ALA A 135 10.51 -15.96 16.33
C ALA A 135 11.94 -15.42 16.33
N TRP A 136 12.13 -14.19 16.80
CA TRP A 136 13.44 -13.60 17.06
C TRP A 136 13.79 -13.74 18.54
N SER A 137 14.85 -14.51 18.83
CA SER A 137 15.47 -14.63 20.15
C SER A 137 16.77 -13.81 20.21
N GLN A 138 17.04 -13.29 21.41
CA GLN A 138 18.16 -12.45 21.81
C GLN A 138 19.55 -12.86 21.30
N ALA A 139 20.36 -11.88 20.90
CA ALA A 139 21.82 -11.95 21.04
C ALA A 139 22.42 -10.55 21.23
N ARG A 140 23.50 -10.53 22.01
CA ARG A 140 24.11 -9.38 22.70
C ARG A 140 24.98 -8.50 21.81
N SER A 141 25.20 -7.29 22.35
CA SER A 141 26.18 -6.26 22.02
C SER A 141 27.59 -6.79 21.73
N ASP A 142 28.28 -6.19 20.75
CA ASP A 142 29.58 -5.52 20.97
C ASP A 142 29.95 -4.61 19.78
N ASN A 143 30.56 -3.46 20.11
CA ASN A 143 30.91 -2.35 19.23
C ASN A 143 32.15 -2.61 18.36
N SER A 144 32.19 -2.03 17.15
CA SER A 144 33.31 -1.17 16.69
C SER A 144 33.01 -0.50 15.34
N ALA A 145 33.48 0.74 15.20
CA ALA A 145 33.16 1.67 14.14
C ALA A 145 34.03 1.50 12.88
N THR A 146 33.44 1.61 11.69
CA THR A 146 33.99 2.41 10.57
C THR A 146 32.92 2.66 9.49
N SER A 147 33.01 3.83 8.87
CA SER A 147 32.18 4.37 7.78
C SER A 147 31.91 3.41 6.61
N LEU A 148 30.67 3.39 6.09
CA LEU A 148 30.27 3.50 4.67
C LEU A 148 28.75 3.21 4.52
N SER A 149 28.10 4.00 3.66
CA SER A 149 26.80 3.85 2.94
C SER A 149 25.71 2.90 3.46
N PRO A 150 24.42 3.32 3.59
CA PRO A 150 23.36 2.48 4.11
C PRO A 150 22.92 1.43 3.08
N SER A 151 23.57 0.27 3.09
CA SER A 151 23.10 -0.94 2.43
C SER A 151 22.03 -1.61 3.30
N VAL A 152 20.79 -1.61 2.81
CA VAL A 152 19.68 -2.35 3.38
C VAL A 152 20.02 -3.85 3.35
N ALA A 153 19.99 -4.49 4.51
CA ALA A 153 20.34 -5.90 4.68
C ALA A 153 19.45 -6.78 3.78
N TYR A 154 20.11 -7.53 2.89
CA TYR A 154 19.49 -8.41 1.91
C TYR A 154 18.78 -9.58 2.58
N VAL A 155 17.62 -9.96 2.01
CA VAL A 155 17.28 -11.38 1.89
C VAL A 155 18.25 -11.94 0.84
N ALA A 156 19.46 -12.31 1.28
CA ALA A 156 20.39 -13.02 0.43
C ALA A 156 19.87 -14.45 0.29
N LEU A 157 19.21 -14.73 -0.83
CA LEU A 157 19.07 -16.11 -1.29
C LEU A 157 20.48 -16.72 -1.40
N PRO A 158 20.66 -18.01 -1.09
CA PRO A 158 21.95 -18.67 -1.19
C PRO A 158 22.56 -18.42 -2.57
N THR A 159 23.79 -17.89 -2.62
CA THR A 159 24.56 -17.61 -3.83
C THR A 159 24.98 -18.86 -4.60
N ASP A 160 24.52 -20.04 -4.19
CA ASP A 160 24.99 -21.36 -4.64
C ASP A 160 23.95 -22.12 -5.49
N SER A 161 22.78 -21.52 -5.76
CA SER A 161 21.80 -22.05 -6.70
C SER A 161 21.80 -21.26 -8.01
N ASP A 162 22.12 -21.94 -9.11
CA ASP A 162 22.15 -21.41 -10.47
C ASP A 162 20.73 -21.12 -11.01
N TYR A 163 19.99 -20.20 -10.39
CA TYR A 163 18.66 -19.75 -10.80
C TYR A 163 18.69 -19.00 -12.13
N THR A 164 18.97 -19.72 -13.22
CA THR A 164 19.05 -19.17 -14.57
C THR A 164 17.69 -19.25 -15.26
N MET A 165 17.38 -18.26 -16.09
CA MET A 165 16.13 -18.29 -16.86
C MET A 165 16.06 -19.52 -17.79
N GLN A 166 17.20 -20.05 -18.22
CA GLN A 166 17.32 -21.30 -18.98
C GLN A 166 16.81 -22.50 -18.18
N GLU A 167 17.17 -22.60 -16.90
CA GLU A 167 16.67 -23.66 -16.00
C GLU A 167 15.15 -23.53 -15.80
N PHE A 168 14.64 -22.31 -15.61
CA PHE A 168 13.20 -22.07 -15.52
C PHE A 168 12.49 -22.52 -16.80
N ALA A 169 12.99 -22.11 -17.97
CA ALA A 169 12.42 -22.47 -19.26
C ALA A 169 12.37 -24.00 -19.46
N LEU A 170 13.44 -24.72 -19.09
CA LEU A 170 13.48 -26.19 -19.17
C LEU A 170 12.39 -26.89 -18.36
N ARG A 171 11.99 -26.29 -17.23
CA ARG A 171 10.99 -26.86 -16.32
C ARG A 171 9.56 -26.49 -16.68
N TYR A 172 9.34 -25.23 -17.08
CA TYR A 172 7.99 -24.66 -17.16
C TYR A 172 7.57 -24.27 -18.58
N PHE A 173 8.50 -24.10 -19.52
CA PHE A 173 8.12 -23.76 -20.89
C PHE A 173 7.59 -24.96 -21.65
N ARG A 174 6.75 -24.69 -22.66
CA ARG A 174 6.29 -25.69 -23.61
C ARG A 174 7.50 -26.30 -24.32
N LYS A 175 7.55 -27.63 -24.38
CA LYS A 175 8.58 -28.34 -25.13
C LYS A 175 8.36 -28.07 -26.63
N PRO A 176 9.40 -27.66 -27.38
CA PRO A 176 9.28 -27.51 -28.82
C PRO A 176 8.84 -28.83 -29.45
N GLN A 177 7.81 -28.82 -30.29
CA GLN A 177 7.33 -30.03 -30.98
C GLN A 177 8.37 -30.61 -31.96
N THR A 178 9.47 -29.88 -32.21
CA THR A 178 10.55 -30.21 -33.14
C THR A 178 11.91 -30.28 -32.43
N LEU A 179 12.10 -31.22 -31.52
CA LEU A 179 13.45 -31.61 -31.08
C LEU A 179 13.72 -33.08 -31.45
N PRO A 180 14.53 -33.33 -32.48
CA PRO A 180 15.14 -34.64 -32.67
C PRO A 180 16.03 -34.94 -31.46
N ALA A 181 16.04 -36.17 -30.97
CA ALA A 181 16.96 -36.63 -29.94
C ALA A 181 18.40 -36.33 -30.37
N GLN A 182 19.08 -35.36 -29.75
CA GLN A 182 20.44 -34.98 -30.12
C GLN A 182 21.34 -34.64 -28.92
N THR A 183 22.62 -34.87 -29.16
CA THR A 183 23.83 -34.80 -28.32
C THR A 183 24.00 -33.48 -27.53
N GLY A 184 24.72 -33.57 -26.40
CA GLY A 184 24.75 -32.55 -25.34
C GLY A 184 25.07 -31.10 -25.74
N GLY A 185 25.87 -30.87 -26.80
CA GLY A 185 26.20 -29.51 -27.27
C GLY A 185 25.08 -28.80 -28.04
N ASP A 186 24.24 -29.54 -28.77
CA ASP A 186 23.11 -28.97 -29.50
C ASP A 186 21.93 -28.67 -28.56
N ALA A 187 21.81 -29.45 -27.49
CA ALA A 187 20.81 -29.23 -26.44
C ALA A 187 21.02 -27.90 -25.71
N GLU A 188 22.26 -27.55 -25.35
CA GLU A 188 22.58 -26.31 -24.63
C GLU A 188 22.34 -25.05 -25.47
N LYS A 189 22.60 -25.12 -26.77
CA LYS A 189 22.29 -24.03 -27.71
C LYS A 189 20.78 -23.90 -27.94
N ALA A 190 20.06 -25.02 -27.98
CA ALA A 190 18.61 -25.03 -28.08
C ALA A 190 17.94 -24.44 -26.83
N THR A 191 18.43 -24.75 -25.62
CA THR A 191 17.88 -24.21 -24.37
C THR A 191 18.14 -22.71 -24.22
N ALA A 192 19.32 -22.23 -24.62
CA ALA A 192 19.60 -20.80 -24.66
C ALA A 192 18.65 -20.04 -25.60
N SER A 193 18.26 -20.65 -26.73
CA SER A 193 17.34 -20.01 -27.69
C SER A 193 15.92 -19.80 -27.13
N LEU A 194 15.49 -20.60 -26.14
CA LEU A 194 14.15 -20.49 -25.52
C LEU A 194 13.98 -19.15 -24.79
N VAL A 195 15.05 -18.63 -24.20
CA VAL A 195 15.04 -17.38 -23.41
C VAL A 195 15.61 -16.18 -24.15
N GLN A 196 16.03 -16.34 -25.42
CA GLN A 196 16.56 -15.26 -26.25
C GLN A 196 15.50 -14.62 -27.14
N TYR A 197 15.77 -13.39 -27.57
CA TYR A 197 14.92 -12.58 -28.43
C TYR A 197 14.36 -13.35 -29.63
N SER A 198 13.06 -13.21 -29.88
CA SER A 198 12.41 -13.68 -31.10
C SER A 198 11.96 -12.50 -31.96
N LYS A 199 12.27 -12.57 -33.26
CA LYS A 199 11.78 -11.61 -34.25
C LYS A 199 10.32 -11.86 -34.65
N ALA A 200 9.86 -13.11 -34.57
CA ALA A 200 8.51 -13.50 -34.95
C ALA A 200 7.59 -13.56 -33.71
N PRO A 201 6.30 -13.21 -33.84
CA PRO A 201 5.32 -13.43 -32.79
C PRO A 201 5.22 -14.91 -32.42
N ILE A 202 5.11 -15.22 -31.13
CA ILE A 202 4.83 -16.57 -30.66
C ILE A 202 3.43 -17.00 -31.14
N GLN A 203 3.27 -18.30 -31.42
CA GLN A 203 1.97 -18.90 -31.77
C GLN A 203 1.26 -19.51 -30.57
N GLU A 204 2.03 -19.80 -29.52
CA GLU A 204 1.57 -20.38 -28.27
C GLU A 204 2.35 -19.72 -27.11
N SER A 205 1.78 -19.72 -25.90
CA SER A 205 2.43 -19.25 -24.68
C SER A 205 3.80 -19.92 -24.44
N LEU A 206 4.72 -19.18 -23.81
CA LEU A 206 6.00 -19.73 -23.38
C LEU A 206 5.78 -20.80 -22.31
N ILE A 207 5.05 -20.46 -21.25
CA ILE A 207 4.67 -21.36 -20.17
C ILE A 207 3.55 -22.30 -20.62
N SER A 208 3.59 -23.55 -20.17
CA SER A 208 2.58 -24.55 -20.50
C SER A 208 1.29 -24.36 -19.70
N PHE A 209 0.30 -23.66 -20.28
CA PHE A 209 -1.07 -23.59 -19.75
C PHE A 209 -1.98 -24.69 -20.32
N SER A 210 -2.86 -25.22 -19.46
CA SER A 210 -3.93 -26.17 -19.85
C SER A 210 -5.14 -25.47 -20.49
N ASP A 211 -5.39 -24.21 -20.13
CA ASP A 211 -6.52 -23.43 -20.61
C ASP A 211 -6.20 -22.70 -21.93
N GLU A 212 -7.05 -22.90 -22.94
CA GLU A 212 -6.89 -22.30 -24.26
C GLU A 212 -7.09 -20.79 -24.26
N ASP A 213 -7.98 -20.26 -23.40
CA ASP A 213 -8.20 -18.80 -23.30
C ASP A 213 -6.97 -18.09 -22.73
N THR A 214 -6.33 -18.69 -21.72
CA THR A 214 -5.06 -18.22 -21.15
C THR A 214 -3.95 -18.26 -22.19
N ASN A 215 -3.85 -19.33 -22.98
CA ASN A 215 -2.87 -19.41 -24.06
C ASN A 215 -3.07 -18.31 -25.12
N ARG A 216 -4.32 -18.09 -25.56
CA ARG A 216 -4.65 -17.01 -26.50
C ARG A 216 -4.23 -15.65 -25.96
N GLN A 217 -4.50 -15.37 -24.69
CA GLN A 217 -4.13 -14.10 -24.06
C GLN A 217 -2.61 -13.93 -23.88
N ALA A 218 -1.89 -15.02 -23.60
CA ALA A 218 -0.43 -15.00 -23.59
C ALA A 218 0.13 -14.59 -24.96
N VAL A 219 -0.39 -15.16 -26.05
CA VAL A 219 -0.01 -14.80 -27.43
C VAL A 219 -0.33 -13.33 -27.72
N GLU A 220 -1.53 -12.86 -27.36
CA GLU A 220 -1.93 -11.45 -27.51
C GLU A 220 -1.02 -10.51 -26.71
N SER A 221 -0.61 -10.90 -25.49
CA SER A 221 0.30 -10.11 -24.66
C SER A 221 1.71 -10.02 -25.26
N PHE A 222 2.22 -11.10 -25.84
CA PHE A 222 3.51 -11.07 -26.55
C PHE A 222 3.45 -10.14 -27.75
N GLN A 223 2.36 -10.21 -28.53
CA GLN A 223 2.16 -9.33 -29.66
C GLN A 223 2.07 -7.85 -29.23
N ALA A 224 1.35 -7.55 -28.14
CA ALA A 224 1.26 -6.21 -27.58
C ALA A 224 2.64 -5.71 -27.08
N LEU A 225 3.45 -6.57 -26.46
CA LEU A 225 4.82 -6.25 -26.06
C LEU A 225 5.70 -5.92 -27.27
N MET A 226 5.66 -6.73 -28.33
CA MET A 226 6.41 -6.45 -29.57
C MET A 226 5.97 -5.16 -30.25
N GLN A 227 4.67 -4.86 -30.27
CA GLN A 227 4.12 -3.61 -30.80
C GLN A 227 4.57 -2.40 -29.97
N PHE A 228 4.61 -2.56 -28.64
CA PHE A 228 5.13 -1.54 -27.75
C PHE A 228 6.64 -1.34 -27.96
N MET A 229 7.43 -2.41 -28.10
CA MET A 229 8.86 -2.34 -28.33
C MET A 229 9.21 -1.77 -29.71
N GLY A 230 8.27 -1.81 -30.66
CA GLY A 230 8.48 -1.36 -32.04
C GLY A 230 9.07 -2.44 -32.95
N ASP A 231 9.06 -3.70 -32.51
CA ASP A 231 9.39 -4.87 -33.34
C ASP A 231 8.29 -5.19 -34.36
N GLN A 232 7.04 -4.81 -34.05
CA GLN A 232 5.86 -5.00 -34.89
C GLN A 232 5.10 -3.69 -35.12
N SER A 233 4.39 -3.58 -36.24
CA SER A 233 3.55 -2.43 -36.52
C SER A 233 2.38 -2.34 -35.55
N LYS A 234 2.14 -1.15 -35.00
CA LYS A 234 1.02 -0.90 -34.08
C LYS A 234 -0.33 -0.92 -34.83
N PRO A 235 -1.42 -1.42 -34.21
CA PRO A 235 -2.76 -1.31 -34.76
C PRO A 235 -3.17 0.16 -34.95
N ARG A 236 -3.96 0.46 -35.99
CA ARG A 236 -4.49 1.82 -36.21
C ARG A 236 -5.32 2.25 -34.99
N GLY A 237 -5.00 3.43 -34.44
CA GLY A 237 -5.74 4.04 -33.33
C GLY A 237 -5.31 3.63 -31.92
N LYS A 238 -4.39 2.68 -31.73
CA LYS A 238 -3.83 2.36 -30.40
C LYS A 238 -2.55 3.16 -30.14
N ASN A 239 -2.50 3.85 -29.01
CA ASN A 239 -1.27 4.51 -28.55
C ASN A 239 -0.36 3.51 -27.82
N GLU A 240 0.93 3.84 -27.69
CA GLU A 240 1.90 3.02 -26.94
C GLU A 240 1.55 2.90 -25.45
N LEU A 241 0.93 3.92 -24.87
CA LEU A 241 0.47 3.90 -23.48
C LEU A 241 -0.71 2.93 -23.28
N ASP A 242 -1.59 2.78 -24.28
CA ASP A 242 -2.72 1.84 -24.20
C ASP A 242 -2.23 0.39 -24.19
N LEU A 243 -1.18 0.11 -24.97
CA LEU A 243 -0.53 -1.21 -25.00
C LEU A 243 0.10 -1.53 -23.64
N LEU A 244 0.86 -0.60 -23.07
CA LEU A 244 1.47 -0.76 -21.74
C LEU A 244 0.43 -0.94 -20.65
N TYR A 245 -0.59 -0.10 -20.62
CA TYR A 245 -1.67 -0.19 -19.65
C TYR A 245 -2.39 -1.54 -19.75
N GLY A 246 -2.66 -2.01 -20.98
CA GLY A 246 -3.25 -3.32 -21.22
C GLY A 246 -2.40 -4.47 -20.69
N LEU A 247 -1.08 -4.44 -20.91
CA LEU A 247 -0.15 -5.45 -20.40
C LEU A 247 -0.09 -5.47 -18.87
N LEU A 248 0.03 -4.30 -18.23
CA LEU A 248 0.07 -4.19 -16.78
C LEU A 248 -1.26 -4.63 -16.15
N LYS A 249 -2.39 -4.24 -16.75
CA LYS A 249 -3.73 -4.66 -16.32
C LYS A 249 -3.92 -6.16 -16.42
N LEU A 250 -3.43 -6.78 -17.49
CA LEU A 250 -3.46 -8.24 -17.65
C LEU A 250 -2.74 -8.93 -16.49
N CYS A 251 -1.54 -8.47 -16.15
CA CYS A 251 -0.77 -8.99 -15.02
C CYS A 251 -1.48 -8.77 -13.67
N GLN A 252 -2.15 -7.63 -13.50
CA GLN A 252 -2.85 -7.33 -12.26
C GLN A 252 -4.11 -8.22 -12.08
N GLU A 253 -4.89 -8.42 -13.14
CA GLU A 253 -6.16 -9.14 -13.10
C GLU A 253 -6.04 -10.67 -13.26
N LYS A 254 -4.96 -11.16 -13.90
CA LYS A 254 -4.77 -12.59 -14.18
C LYS A 254 -3.45 -13.09 -13.63
N GLU A 255 -3.50 -13.74 -12.46
CA GLU A 255 -2.30 -14.22 -11.76
C GLU A 255 -1.51 -15.24 -12.60
N ASP A 256 -2.23 -16.13 -13.30
CA ASP A 256 -1.64 -17.18 -14.14
C ASP A 256 -0.78 -16.61 -15.30
N LEU A 257 -1.08 -15.39 -15.77
CA LEU A 257 -0.35 -14.74 -16.86
C LEU A 257 0.80 -13.84 -16.39
N ARG A 258 0.95 -13.61 -15.08
CA ARG A 258 2.03 -12.74 -14.54
C ARG A 258 3.39 -13.28 -14.95
N ASP A 259 3.66 -14.54 -14.62
CA ASP A 259 4.94 -15.18 -14.89
C ASP A 259 5.22 -15.30 -16.40
N GLU A 260 4.17 -15.54 -17.19
CA GLU A 260 4.27 -15.54 -18.65
C GLU A 260 4.75 -14.19 -19.17
N VAL A 261 4.11 -13.08 -18.76
CA VAL A 261 4.49 -11.74 -19.22
C VAL A 261 5.90 -11.37 -18.76
N TYR A 262 6.31 -11.78 -17.55
CA TYR A 262 7.70 -11.66 -17.10
C TYR A 262 8.67 -12.41 -18.02
N CYS A 263 8.37 -13.67 -18.32
CA CYS A 263 9.19 -14.51 -19.20
C CYS A 263 9.27 -13.93 -20.61
N GLN A 264 8.17 -13.42 -21.14
CA GLN A 264 8.12 -12.76 -22.45
C GLN A 264 8.97 -11.48 -22.48
N ALA A 265 8.88 -10.64 -21.44
CA ALA A 265 9.68 -9.43 -21.32
C ALA A 265 11.18 -9.76 -21.26
N ILE A 266 11.56 -10.70 -20.40
CA ILE A 266 12.94 -11.20 -20.26
C ILE A 266 13.44 -11.75 -21.59
N LYS A 267 12.63 -12.57 -22.28
CA LYS A 267 12.96 -13.12 -23.59
C LYS A 267 13.27 -12.02 -24.60
N GLN A 268 12.41 -11.01 -24.70
CA GLN A 268 12.59 -9.94 -25.69
C GLN A 268 13.73 -8.98 -25.39
N VAL A 269 14.18 -8.85 -24.13
CA VAL A 269 15.36 -8.05 -23.82
C VAL A 269 16.68 -8.81 -23.93
N THR A 270 16.65 -10.15 -23.86
CA THR A 270 17.84 -11.01 -23.88
C THR A 270 18.35 -11.21 -25.31
N GLY A 271 19.53 -10.67 -25.63
CA GLY A 271 20.15 -10.84 -26.96
C GLY A 271 19.47 -10.06 -28.08
N HIS A 272 18.71 -9.01 -27.76
CA HIS A 272 17.99 -8.22 -28.76
C HIS A 272 18.96 -7.45 -29.67
N PRO A 273 18.88 -7.58 -31.02
CA PRO A 273 19.83 -6.98 -31.95
C PRO A 273 19.75 -5.45 -32.09
N ARG A 274 18.72 -4.80 -31.50
CA ARG A 274 18.44 -3.37 -31.67
C ARG A 274 18.40 -2.68 -30.31
N PRO A 275 19.49 -2.03 -29.86
CA PRO A 275 19.58 -1.45 -28.51
C PRO A 275 18.45 -0.47 -28.16
N LYS A 276 18.01 0.36 -29.12
CA LYS A 276 16.91 1.31 -28.91
C LYS A 276 15.56 0.63 -28.63
N LEU A 277 15.27 -0.50 -29.29
CA LEU A 277 14.03 -1.25 -29.08
C LEU A 277 14.14 -2.13 -27.82
N CYS A 278 15.32 -2.71 -27.58
CA CYS A 278 15.65 -3.40 -26.33
C CYS A 278 15.42 -2.51 -25.11
N ALA A 279 15.86 -1.24 -25.15
CA ALA A 279 15.63 -0.27 -24.10
C ALA A 279 14.13 0.04 -23.85
N ARG A 280 13.24 -0.20 -24.83
CA ARG A 280 11.79 -0.13 -24.60
C ARG A 280 11.32 -1.35 -23.81
N GLY A 281 11.78 -2.56 -24.17
CA GLY A 281 11.50 -3.78 -23.40
C GLY A 281 11.96 -3.68 -21.95
N TRP A 282 13.16 -3.15 -21.71
CA TRP A 282 13.65 -2.89 -20.35
C TRP A 282 12.81 -1.87 -19.58
N ARG A 283 12.31 -0.80 -20.22
CA ARG A 283 11.37 0.13 -19.57
C ARG A 283 10.07 -0.56 -19.18
N PHE A 284 9.56 -1.47 -20.01
CA PHE A 284 8.38 -2.26 -19.68
C PHE A 284 8.66 -3.20 -18.49
N LEU A 285 9.78 -3.93 -18.51
CA LEU A 285 10.18 -4.79 -17.39
C LEU A 285 10.34 -4.00 -16.08
N SER A 286 10.89 -2.79 -16.16
CA SER A 286 11.01 -1.88 -15.02
C SER A 286 9.68 -1.37 -14.49
N LEU A 287 8.68 -1.16 -15.35
CA LEU A 287 7.31 -0.86 -14.94
C LEU A 287 6.63 -2.07 -14.28
N LEU A 288 6.79 -3.26 -14.89
CA LEU A 288 6.19 -4.51 -14.43
C LEU A 288 6.69 -4.85 -13.01
N THR A 289 8.01 -4.82 -12.80
CA THR A 289 8.67 -5.04 -11.50
C THR A 289 8.23 -4.09 -10.39
N GLY A 290 7.88 -2.85 -10.73
CA GLY A 290 7.37 -1.87 -9.76
C GLY A 290 5.85 -1.92 -9.54
N CYS A 291 5.10 -2.65 -10.36
CA CYS A 291 3.64 -2.75 -10.23
C CYS A 291 3.21 -4.08 -9.61
N VAL A 292 3.77 -5.19 -10.05
CA VAL A 292 3.31 -6.55 -9.72
C VAL A 292 4.53 -7.47 -9.54
N PRO A 293 4.69 -8.16 -8.40
CA PRO A 293 5.78 -9.13 -8.24
C PRO A 293 5.55 -10.39 -9.12
N PRO A 294 6.61 -11.07 -9.58
CA PRO A 294 6.48 -12.43 -10.12
C PRO A 294 6.04 -13.39 -9.02
N SER A 295 5.61 -14.61 -9.40
CA SER A 295 5.29 -15.65 -8.42
C SER A 295 6.52 -16.05 -7.58
N ASN A 296 6.30 -16.68 -6.43
CA ASN A 296 7.39 -17.23 -5.61
C ASN A 296 8.25 -18.25 -6.37
N THR A 297 7.67 -18.93 -7.37
CA THR A 297 8.38 -19.89 -8.23
C THR A 297 9.34 -19.17 -9.18
N LEU A 298 8.92 -18.06 -9.80
CA LEU A 298 9.70 -17.32 -10.78
C LEU A 298 10.65 -16.27 -10.14
N MET A 299 10.30 -15.76 -8.96
CA MET A 299 11.03 -14.72 -8.22
C MET A 299 12.55 -14.92 -8.14
N PRO A 300 13.10 -16.09 -7.76
CA PRO A 300 14.55 -16.25 -7.65
C PRO A 300 15.25 -16.12 -9.02
N TYR A 301 14.63 -16.59 -10.10
CA TYR A 301 15.17 -16.51 -11.46
C TYR A 301 15.16 -15.07 -12.00
N VAL A 302 14.07 -14.32 -11.76
CA VAL A 302 13.98 -12.89 -12.14
C VAL A 302 14.99 -12.07 -11.35
N THR A 303 15.13 -12.34 -10.05
CA THR A 303 16.09 -11.64 -9.20
C THR A 303 17.52 -11.86 -9.67
N LYS A 304 17.90 -13.12 -9.94
CA LYS A 304 19.22 -13.48 -10.47
C LYS A 304 19.47 -12.85 -11.84
N PHE A 305 18.48 -12.90 -12.73
CA PHE A 305 18.55 -12.25 -14.04
C PHE A 305 18.82 -10.74 -13.92
N LEU A 306 18.09 -10.02 -13.06
CA LEU A 306 18.30 -8.58 -12.88
C LEU A 306 19.67 -8.26 -12.28
N GLN A 307 20.15 -9.08 -11.34
CA GLN A 307 21.49 -8.94 -10.74
C GLN A 307 22.61 -9.13 -11.76
N ASP A 308 22.50 -10.15 -12.62
CA ASP A 308 23.52 -10.46 -13.63
C ASP A 308 23.60 -9.38 -14.71
N TRP A 309 22.47 -8.76 -15.05
CA TRP A 309 22.42 -7.68 -16.04
C TRP A 309 22.70 -6.29 -15.46
N GLY A 310 22.55 -6.11 -14.14
CA GLY A 310 22.74 -4.83 -13.44
C GLY A 310 24.03 -4.07 -13.83
N PRO A 311 25.22 -4.70 -13.80
CA PRO A 311 26.49 -4.06 -14.15
C PRO A 311 26.57 -3.52 -15.59
N HIS A 312 25.71 -3.99 -16.49
CA HIS A 312 25.75 -3.67 -17.92
C HIS A 312 24.52 -2.89 -18.40
N GLN A 313 23.51 -2.71 -17.54
CA GLN A 313 22.23 -2.13 -17.93
C GLN A 313 21.57 -1.39 -16.75
N GLU A 314 21.57 -0.06 -16.79
CA GLU A 314 20.97 0.81 -15.74
C GLU A 314 19.48 0.52 -15.50
N LEU A 315 18.74 0.18 -16.56
CA LEU A 315 17.34 -0.20 -16.44
C LEU A 315 17.15 -1.55 -15.73
N ALA A 316 18.14 -2.45 -15.77
CA ALA A 316 18.11 -3.70 -15.00
C ALA A 316 18.29 -3.41 -13.51
N GLN A 317 19.25 -2.56 -13.15
CA GLN A 317 19.42 -2.07 -11.77
C GLN A 317 18.16 -1.37 -11.26
N SER A 318 17.58 -0.46 -12.05
CA SER A 318 16.33 0.22 -11.69
C SER A 318 15.17 -0.77 -11.51
N SER A 319 15.06 -1.78 -12.38
CA SER A 319 14.06 -2.85 -12.25
C SER A 319 14.25 -3.68 -10.98
N GLN A 320 15.50 -3.94 -10.59
CA GLN A 320 15.81 -4.64 -9.34
C GLN A 320 15.36 -3.82 -8.12
N GLU A 321 15.66 -2.52 -8.09
CA GLU A 321 15.21 -1.64 -7.01
C GLU A 321 13.67 -1.54 -6.94
N HIS A 322 13.00 -1.49 -8.09
CA HIS A 322 11.53 -1.49 -8.13
C HIS A 322 10.96 -2.83 -7.65
N LEU A 323 11.55 -3.96 -8.03
CA LEU A 323 11.14 -5.27 -7.54
C LEU A 323 11.32 -5.39 -6.03
N GLN A 324 12.45 -4.92 -5.48
CA GLN A 324 12.69 -4.92 -4.04
C GLN A 324 11.63 -4.12 -3.27
N ARG A 325 11.25 -2.93 -3.77
CA ARG A 325 10.15 -2.15 -3.18
C ARG A 325 8.83 -2.89 -3.25
N THR A 326 8.52 -3.49 -4.40
CA THR A 326 7.30 -4.27 -4.60
C THR A 326 7.23 -5.50 -3.69
N VAL A 327 8.36 -6.15 -3.40
CA VAL A 327 8.42 -7.26 -2.45
C VAL A 327 8.29 -6.77 -1.00
N LYS A 328 8.95 -5.66 -0.64
CA LYS A 328 8.95 -5.10 0.73
C LYS A 328 7.61 -4.49 1.12
N TYR A 329 7.00 -3.71 0.23
CA TYR A 329 5.80 -2.90 0.50
C TYR A 329 4.55 -3.42 -0.22
N GLY A 330 4.69 -4.45 -1.06
CA GLY A 330 3.62 -4.90 -1.95
C GLY A 330 3.57 -4.10 -3.25
N GLY A 331 2.92 -4.70 -4.26
CA GLY A 331 2.68 -4.08 -5.55
C GLY A 331 1.69 -2.91 -5.49
N ARG A 332 1.67 -2.12 -6.57
CA ARG A 332 0.74 -1.00 -6.69
C ARG A 332 -0.69 -1.51 -6.79
N ARG A 333 -1.57 -1.01 -5.91
CA ARG A 333 -3.02 -1.27 -5.98
C ARG A 333 -3.68 -0.63 -7.21
N ARG A 334 -3.17 0.52 -7.65
CA ARG A 334 -3.60 1.23 -8.86
C ARG A 334 -2.47 1.34 -9.86
N LEU A 335 -2.77 1.00 -11.10
CA LEU A 335 -1.83 1.20 -12.21
C LEU A 335 -1.45 2.67 -12.36
N PRO A 336 -0.23 2.95 -12.84
CA PRO A 336 0.20 4.31 -13.13
C PRO A 336 -0.74 5.01 -14.12
N SER A 337 -0.99 6.30 -13.91
CA SER A 337 -1.81 7.10 -14.84
C SER A 337 -1.10 7.29 -16.19
N PRO A 338 -1.80 7.63 -17.29
CA PRO A 338 -1.16 7.88 -18.58
C PRO A 338 -0.05 8.94 -18.53
N GLY A 339 -0.26 10.03 -17.76
CA GLY A 339 0.76 11.07 -17.57
C GLY A 339 1.98 10.57 -16.78
N GLU A 340 1.74 9.78 -15.74
CA GLU A 340 2.80 9.14 -14.95
C GLU A 340 3.62 8.15 -15.78
N MET A 341 2.97 7.28 -16.56
CA MET A 341 3.64 6.35 -17.47
C MET A 341 4.46 7.09 -18.53
N GLN A 342 3.91 8.17 -19.10
CA GLN A 342 4.62 8.95 -20.09
C GLN A 342 5.88 9.60 -19.50
N ALA A 343 5.79 10.15 -18.29
CA ALA A 343 6.93 10.71 -17.57
C ALA A 343 7.99 9.62 -17.30
N PHE A 344 7.57 8.46 -16.80
CA PHE A 344 8.46 7.31 -16.56
C PHE A 344 9.22 6.88 -17.82
N LEU A 345 8.52 6.71 -18.96
CA LEU A 345 9.13 6.28 -20.22
C LEU A 345 10.17 7.29 -20.74
N LYS A 346 9.90 8.59 -20.55
CA LYS A 346 10.83 9.67 -20.93
C LYS A 346 12.01 9.81 -19.96
N GLY A 347 12.01 9.08 -18.84
CA GLY A 347 12.98 9.31 -17.77
C GLY A 347 12.81 10.70 -17.14
N GLN A 348 11.60 11.25 -17.16
CA GLN A 348 11.25 12.48 -16.46
C GLN A 348 10.72 12.09 -15.08
N VAL A 349 11.46 12.45 -14.03
CA VAL A 349 11.37 11.73 -12.75
C VAL A 349 10.85 12.59 -11.60
N VAL A 350 10.42 13.83 -11.86
CA VAL A 350 10.30 14.79 -10.76
C VAL A 350 8.96 15.52 -10.78
N HIS A 351 8.05 15.03 -9.94
CA HIS A 351 7.05 15.90 -9.34
C HIS A 351 7.59 16.34 -7.98
N LEU A 352 7.95 17.63 -7.87
CA LEU A 352 8.34 18.21 -6.59
C LEU A 352 7.08 18.37 -5.75
N VAL A 353 7.10 17.78 -4.55
CA VAL A 353 6.02 17.89 -3.58
C VAL A 353 6.53 18.53 -2.30
N LEU A 354 5.70 19.41 -1.76
CA LEU A 354 5.89 20.01 -0.44
C LEU A 354 5.18 19.14 0.60
N ILE A 355 5.89 18.75 1.64
CA ILE A 355 5.34 18.13 2.84
C ILE A 355 5.32 19.20 3.92
N HIS A 356 4.14 19.61 4.33
CA HIS A 356 3.95 20.62 5.34
C HIS A 356 4.13 20.01 6.74
N LEU A 357 4.99 20.64 7.53
CA LEU A 357 5.25 20.30 8.92
C LEU A 357 4.69 21.39 9.85
N PRO A 358 4.36 21.04 11.11
CA PRO A 358 3.96 22.03 12.10
C PRO A 358 4.98 23.16 12.27
N GLY A 359 4.49 24.35 12.62
CA GLY A 359 5.33 25.54 12.76
C GLY A 359 5.68 26.26 11.44
N GLY A 360 5.03 25.88 10.32
CA GLY A 360 5.23 26.54 9.02
C GLY A 360 6.51 26.10 8.30
N VAL A 361 7.04 24.93 8.66
CA VAL A 361 8.21 24.33 8.02
C VAL A 361 7.73 23.48 6.84
N ASP A 362 8.36 23.63 5.68
CA ASP A 362 8.06 22.81 4.51
C ASP A 362 9.25 21.93 4.15
N TYR A 363 9.00 20.63 3.99
CA TYR A 363 9.97 19.68 3.47
C TYR A 363 9.75 19.44 1.98
N LYS A 364 10.80 19.66 1.17
CA LYS A 364 10.75 19.49 -0.29
C LYS A 364 11.25 18.12 -0.66
N THR A 365 10.44 17.33 -1.36
CA THR A 365 10.87 16.02 -1.86
C THR A 365 10.45 15.78 -3.30
N ASN A 366 11.21 14.95 -4.00
CA ASN A 366 10.93 14.54 -5.37
C ASN A 366 10.23 13.19 -5.37
N ILE A 367 9.00 13.15 -5.88
CA ILE A 367 8.23 11.91 -5.97
C ILE A 367 8.37 11.31 -7.37
N ARG A 368 8.67 10.01 -7.40
CA ARG A 368 8.79 9.17 -8.58
C ARG A 368 7.63 8.19 -8.67
N THR A 369 7.52 7.48 -9.79
CA THR A 369 6.48 6.45 -10.03
C THR A 369 6.39 5.43 -8.90
N PHE A 370 7.51 5.00 -8.32
CA PHE A 370 7.52 3.96 -7.28
C PHE A 370 7.89 4.48 -5.89
N THR A 371 7.73 5.80 -5.64
CA THR A 371 7.99 6.38 -4.31
C THR A 371 6.91 5.96 -3.32
N VAL A 372 7.35 5.37 -2.20
CA VAL A 372 6.51 4.84 -1.13
C VAL A 372 6.50 5.79 0.07
N ALA A 373 5.37 5.89 0.77
CA ALA A 373 5.20 6.78 1.93
C ALA A 373 6.23 6.53 3.04
N ALA A 374 6.53 5.27 3.35
CA ALA A 374 7.54 4.89 4.35
C ALA A 374 8.92 5.46 4.03
N GLU A 375 9.40 5.34 2.79
CA GLU A 375 10.71 5.85 2.38
C GLU A 375 10.78 7.37 2.51
N VAL A 376 9.69 8.06 2.16
CA VAL A 376 9.61 9.53 2.28
C VAL A 376 9.58 9.96 3.73
N LEU A 377 8.88 9.21 4.60
CA LEU A 377 8.83 9.47 6.02
C LEU A 377 10.19 9.25 6.69
N GLU A 378 10.86 8.13 6.38
CA GLU A 378 12.23 7.84 6.84
C GLU A 378 13.21 8.95 6.44
N GLU A 379 13.15 9.40 5.18
CA GLU A 379 14.01 10.48 4.69
C GLU A 379 13.68 11.83 5.34
N LEU A 380 12.40 12.16 5.52
CA LEU A 380 11.97 13.37 6.23
C LEU A 380 12.45 13.36 7.69
N CYS A 381 12.32 12.24 8.39
CA CYS A 381 12.81 12.06 9.76
C CYS A 381 14.33 12.20 9.84
N ARG A 382 15.07 11.59 8.90
CA ARG A 382 16.53 11.68 8.81
C ARG A 382 17.01 13.14 8.70
N GLN A 383 16.29 13.97 7.96
CA GLN A 383 16.61 15.41 7.80
C GLN A 383 16.37 16.21 9.09
N MET A 384 15.47 15.73 9.96
CA MET A 384 15.28 16.23 11.32
C MET A 384 16.28 15.62 12.33
N GLY A 385 17.25 14.81 11.89
CA GLY A 385 18.22 14.16 12.75
C GLY A 385 17.71 12.90 13.46
N ILE A 386 16.54 12.39 13.06
CA ILE A 386 15.94 11.19 13.63
C ILE A 386 16.46 9.98 12.86
N THR A 387 17.18 9.10 13.56
CA THR A 387 17.67 7.83 12.99
C THR A 387 17.12 6.60 13.70
N ASP A 388 16.48 6.77 14.85
CA ASP A 388 15.87 5.67 15.60
C ASP A 388 14.58 5.20 14.89
N PRO A 389 14.50 3.94 14.44
CA PRO A 389 13.29 3.41 13.80
C PRO A 389 12.04 3.47 14.70
N GLN A 390 12.20 3.43 16.03
CA GLN A 390 11.07 3.57 16.94
C GLN A 390 10.49 4.98 16.88
N GLU A 391 11.35 6.00 16.88
CA GLU A 391 10.91 7.39 16.75
C GLU A 391 10.29 7.66 15.37
N VAL A 392 10.83 7.08 14.28
CA VAL A 392 10.25 7.22 12.93
C VAL A 392 8.80 6.71 12.89
N GLN A 393 8.49 5.61 13.57
CA GLN A 393 7.13 5.05 13.63
C GLN A 393 6.14 5.95 14.37
N GLU A 394 6.63 6.92 15.16
CA GLU A 394 5.78 7.91 15.81
C GLU A 394 5.33 9.00 14.84
N PHE A 395 5.88 9.09 13.63
CA PHE A 395 5.45 10.03 12.61
C PHE A 395 4.47 9.40 11.63
N ALA A 396 3.65 10.25 11.01
CA ALA A 396 2.77 9.82 9.94
C ALA A 396 2.66 10.91 8.86
N LEU A 397 2.30 10.46 7.65
CA LEU A 397 1.93 11.32 6.53
C LEU A 397 0.40 11.36 6.41
N PHE A 398 -0.14 12.52 6.05
CA PHE A 398 -1.57 12.75 5.95
C PHE A 398 -1.90 13.60 4.73
N LEU A 399 -3.09 13.38 4.17
CA LEU A 399 -3.65 14.26 3.15
C LEU A 399 -4.61 15.24 3.80
N ILE A 400 -4.46 16.52 3.48
CA ILE A 400 -5.35 17.59 3.90
C ILE A 400 -5.94 18.25 2.66
N LYS A 401 -7.25 18.36 2.59
CA LYS A 401 -7.96 19.04 1.50
C LYS A 401 -7.91 20.55 1.70
N GLY A 402 -8.09 21.34 0.64
CA GLY A 402 -7.92 22.81 0.67
C GLY A 402 -8.74 23.59 1.71
N ASP A 403 -9.78 22.99 2.28
CA ASP A 403 -10.59 23.52 3.39
C ASP A 403 -10.00 23.23 4.79
N GLY A 404 -8.84 22.56 4.86
CA GLY A 404 -8.21 22.14 6.12
C GLY A 404 -8.78 20.83 6.69
N GLU A 405 -9.72 20.19 6.00
CA GLU A 405 -10.25 18.90 6.44
C GLU A 405 -9.19 17.79 6.24
N LEU A 406 -8.89 17.10 7.35
CA LEU A 406 -8.06 15.90 7.32
C LEU A 406 -8.80 14.82 6.54
N VAL A 407 -8.30 14.47 5.37
CA VAL A 407 -8.92 13.44 4.54
C VAL A 407 -8.62 12.06 5.12
N ARG A 408 -7.34 11.76 5.37
CA ARG A 408 -6.88 10.51 6.00
C ARG A 408 -5.37 10.47 6.24
N PRO A 409 -4.89 9.63 7.19
CA PRO A 409 -3.50 9.18 7.21
C PRO A 409 -3.16 8.32 5.99
N LEU A 410 -1.88 8.31 5.61
CA LEU A 410 -1.31 7.39 4.65
C LEU A 410 -0.70 6.19 5.36
N TRP A 411 -0.92 5.01 4.82
CA TRP A 411 -0.24 3.81 5.27
C TRP A 411 1.22 3.81 4.77
N PRO A 412 2.17 3.26 5.53
CA PRO A 412 3.59 3.23 5.15
C PRO A 412 3.84 2.62 3.76
N GLN A 413 3.06 1.62 3.37
CA GLN A 413 3.17 0.90 2.10
C GLN A 413 2.46 1.58 0.91
N GLU A 414 1.82 2.73 1.09
CA GLU A 414 1.14 3.41 -0.01
C GLU A 414 2.12 4.13 -0.95
N TYR A 415 1.88 3.98 -2.25
CA TYR A 415 2.62 4.70 -3.28
C TYR A 415 2.07 6.12 -3.44
N LEU A 416 2.89 7.14 -3.22
CA LEU A 416 2.43 8.53 -3.15
C LEU A 416 1.79 8.99 -4.47
N ASN A 417 2.35 8.63 -5.61
CA ASN A 417 1.76 8.96 -6.92
C ASN A 417 0.39 8.31 -7.15
N SER A 418 0.12 7.15 -6.54
CA SER A 418 -1.22 6.56 -6.62
C SER A 418 -2.23 7.45 -5.89
N VAL A 419 -1.82 8.09 -4.79
CA VAL A 419 -2.69 8.82 -3.88
C VAL A 419 -2.88 10.29 -4.29
N LEU A 420 -1.82 10.94 -4.77
CA LEU A 420 -1.84 12.36 -5.14
C LEU A 420 -2.49 12.63 -6.52
N GLY A 421 -2.59 11.62 -7.38
CA GLY A 421 -2.90 11.76 -8.81
C GLY A 421 -4.33 12.20 -9.21
N GLY A 422 -5.06 12.97 -8.40
CA GLY A 422 -6.39 13.45 -8.79
C GLY A 422 -7.16 14.28 -7.76
N LEU A 423 -6.50 14.81 -6.73
CA LEU A 423 -7.15 15.50 -5.63
C LEU A 423 -6.45 16.84 -5.34
N ASP A 424 -7.24 17.87 -5.05
CA ASP A 424 -6.76 19.14 -4.50
C ASP A 424 -6.41 18.95 -3.01
N VAL A 425 -5.32 18.23 -2.78
CA VAL A 425 -4.84 17.83 -1.46
C VAL A 425 -3.39 18.23 -1.28
N SER A 426 -3.08 18.66 -0.07
CA SER A 426 -1.73 18.93 0.41
C SER A 426 -1.24 17.77 1.27
N LEU A 427 0.06 17.48 1.21
CA LEU A 427 0.70 16.43 1.99
C LEU A 427 1.27 17.04 3.27
N HIS A 428 0.91 16.48 4.42
CA HIS A 428 1.36 16.95 5.73
C HIS A 428 2.02 15.82 6.50
N SER A 429 2.92 16.17 7.41
CA SER A 429 3.47 15.23 8.39
C SER A 429 3.40 15.80 9.79
N ARG A 430 3.21 14.92 10.78
CA ARG A 430 3.25 15.26 12.20
C ARG A 430 3.62 14.04 13.02
N ARG A 431 4.11 14.29 14.23
CA ARG A 431 4.37 13.26 15.22
C ARG A 431 3.08 12.92 15.97
N LEU A 432 2.70 11.65 16.00
CA LEU A 432 1.53 11.11 16.68
C LEU A 432 1.88 10.47 18.04
N GLY A 433 2.99 9.73 18.11
CA GLY A 433 3.50 9.14 19.35
C GLY A 433 4.48 10.07 20.06
N TRP A 434 4.67 9.89 21.37
CA TRP A 434 5.67 10.64 22.15
C TRP A 434 6.40 9.72 23.13
N GLU A 435 6.63 8.46 22.71
CA GLU A 435 7.26 7.44 23.57
C GLU A 435 8.78 7.65 23.63
N THR A 436 9.37 7.97 22.48
CA THR A 436 10.78 8.30 22.34
C THR A 436 11.04 9.71 22.87
N ARG A 437 12.14 9.88 23.60
CA ARG A 437 12.47 11.17 24.22
C ARG A 437 12.83 12.21 23.17
N LEU A 438 12.37 13.44 23.40
CA LEU A 438 12.77 14.58 22.59
C LEU A 438 14.27 14.84 22.71
N HIS A 439 14.87 15.17 21.58
CA HIS A 439 16.25 15.62 21.48
C HIS A 439 16.27 17.06 20.93
N PHE A 440 17.33 17.81 21.20
CA PHE A 440 17.38 19.28 21.00
C PHE A 440 18.62 19.71 20.22
N ASP A 441 19.06 18.84 19.34
CA ASP A 441 20.31 18.92 18.59
C ASP A 441 20.07 19.27 17.11
N ASN A 442 18.81 19.27 16.66
CA ASN A 442 18.41 19.68 15.32
C ASN A 442 17.39 20.84 15.36
N PRO A 443 17.67 22.00 14.73
CA PRO A 443 16.78 23.16 14.79
C PRO A 443 15.42 22.94 14.10
N THR A 444 15.40 22.17 13.00
CA THR A 444 14.17 21.81 12.28
C THR A 444 13.29 20.92 13.16
N TYR A 445 13.89 19.95 13.86
CA TYR A 445 13.20 19.11 14.83
C TYR A 445 12.56 19.95 15.93
N ILE A 446 13.33 20.84 16.55
CA ILE A 446 12.84 21.72 17.63
C ILE A 446 11.69 22.58 17.15
N SER A 447 11.86 23.28 16.01
CA SER A 447 10.83 24.17 15.46
C SER A 447 9.54 23.41 15.12
N THR A 448 9.66 22.22 14.55
CA THR A 448 8.52 21.38 14.18
C THR A 448 7.75 20.93 15.41
N HIS A 449 8.42 20.34 16.41
CA HIS A 449 7.75 19.85 17.62
C HIS A 449 7.18 21.00 18.45
N TYR A 450 7.90 22.12 18.55
CA TYR A 450 7.41 23.34 19.19
C TYR A 450 6.14 23.84 18.51
N GLY A 451 6.15 23.97 17.18
CA GLY A 451 5.00 24.42 16.41
C GLY A 451 3.78 23.52 16.55
N GLN A 452 4.01 22.20 16.67
CA GLN A 452 2.94 21.24 16.89
C GLN A 452 2.30 21.40 18.27
N VAL A 453 3.12 21.41 19.33
CA VAL A 453 2.64 21.52 20.72
C VAL A 453 1.99 22.89 20.95
N LEU A 454 2.56 23.97 20.40
CA LEU A 454 1.99 25.31 20.50
C LEU A 454 0.57 25.37 19.92
N ARG A 455 0.34 24.75 18.75
CA ARG A 455 -0.99 24.71 18.14
C ARG A 455 -1.98 24.00 19.05
N ASP A 456 -1.61 22.86 19.62
CA ASP A 456 -2.50 22.07 20.47
C ASP A 456 -2.77 22.81 21.81
N TYR A 457 -1.78 23.55 22.34
CA TYR A 457 -1.95 24.46 23.48
C TYR A 457 -2.96 25.58 23.19
N LEU A 458 -2.77 26.32 22.08
CA LEU A 458 -3.66 27.44 21.71
C LEU A 458 -5.10 26.98 21.43
N GLN A 459 -5.28 25.71 21.05
CA GLN A 459 -6.60 25.09 20.87
C GLN A 459 -7.20 24.55 22.18
N GLY A 460 -6.53 24.73 23.33
CA GLY A 460 -6.97 24.25 24.63
C GLY A 460 -6.97 22.72 24.76
N LYS A 461 -6.21 22.01 23.92
CA LYS A 461 -6.17 20.54 23.91
C LYS A 461 -5.18 19.96 24.92
N LEU A 462 -4.29 20.78 25.47
CA LEU A 462 -3.35 20.39 26.52
C LEU A 462 -3.96 20.70 27.89
N GLY A 463 -4.23 19.66 28.68
CA GLY A 463 -4.63 19.83 30.08
C GLY A 463 -3.40 20.15 30.93
N LEU A 464 -3.22 21.42 31.28
CA LEU A 464 -2.12 21.88 32.14
C LEU A 464 -2.66 22.23 33.54
N SER A 465 -1.81 22.08 34.56
CA SER A 465 -2.13 22.62 35.88
C SER A 465 -2.04 24.16 35.87
N PRO A 466 -2.75 24.88 36.75
CA PRO A 466 -2.71 26.35 36.79
C PRO A 466 -1.30 26.93 36.98
N GLN A 467 -0.41 26.20 37.64
CA GLN A 467 0.98 26.61 37.87
C GLN A 467 1.84 26.45 36.61
N GLU A 468 1.58 25.42 35.81
CA GLU A 468 2.24 25.20 34.52
C GLU A 468 1.74 26.19 33.48
N ASP A 469 0.44 26.51 33.48
CA ASP A 469 -0.15 27.56 32.64
C ASP A 469 0.50 28.92 32.92
N ALA A 470 0.72 29.29 34.18
CA ALA A 470 1.38 30.55 34.52
C ALA A 470 2.84 30.61 34.02
N ARG A 471 3.56 29.47 34.03
CA ARG A 471 4.90 29.37 33.48
C ARG A 471 4.89 29.43 31.94
N LEU A 472 3.94 28.76 31.31
CA LEU A 472 3.79 28.72 29.86
C LEU A 472 3.39 30.10 29.31
N ALA A 473 2.45 30.79 29.97
CA ALA A 473 2.04 32.14 29.63
C ALA A 473 3.24 33.11 29.68
N ARG A 474 4.11 32.96 30.68
CA ARG A 474 5.35 33.75 30.78
C ARG A 474 6.32 33.45 29.63
N LEU A 475 6.49 32.17 29.26
CA LEU A 475 7.32 31.78 28.11
C LEU A 475 6.74 32.26 26.77
N ALA A 476 5.42 32.19 26.61
CA ALA A 476 4.71 32.68 25.44
C ALA A 476 4.87 34.20 25.29
N ALA A 477 4.73 34.96 26.39
CA ALA A 477 4.97 36.41 26.40
C ALA A 477 6.43 36.75 26.00
N LEU A 478 7.42 36.00 26.50
CA LEU A 478 8.82 36.18 26.11
C LEU A 478 9.07 35.83 24.64
N GLN A 479 8.38 34.83 24.10
CA GLN A 479 8.47 34.49 22.67
C GLN A 479 7.79 35.53 21.78
N GLN A 480 6.67 36.09 22.22
CA GLN A 480 6.03 37.19 21.52
C GLN A 480 6.93 38.43 21.55
N LEU A 481 7.60 38.69 22.67
CA LEU A 481 8.60 39.76 22.80
C LEU A 481 9.80 39.57 21.85
N SER A 482 10.28 38.34 21.65
CA SER A 482 11.38 38.07 20.72
C SER A 482 10.97 38.17 19.24
N ARG A 483 9.70 37.88 18.91
CA ARG A 483 9.11 38.08 17.58
C ARG A 483 8.75 39.54 17.28
N SER A 484 8.41 40.32 18.31
CA SER A 484 8.02 41.75 18.24
C SER A 484 9.19 42.72 18.28
N THR A 485 10.43 42.24 18.04
CA THR A 485 11.57 43.14 17.80
C THR A 485 11.41 43.99 16.53
N GLU A 486 10.31 43.87 15.78
CA GLU A 486 9.91 44.87 14.77
C GLU A 486 8.70 45.76 15.13
N GLU A 487 7.78 45.41 16.04
CA GLU A 487 6.74 46.36 16.52
C GLU A 487 6.19 45.98 17.92
N PRO A 488 6.05 46.93 18.86
CA PRO A 488 5.54 46.66 20.20
C PRO A 488 4.02 46.38 20.21
N PRO A 489 3.52 45.51 21.11
CA PRO A 489 2.08 45.25 21.22
C PRO A 489 1.34 46.46 21.79
N SER A 490 0.25 46.86 21.12
CA SER A 490 -0.70 47.88 21.60
C SER A 490 -1.56 47.34 22.74
N GLU A 491 -1.79 48.20 23.74
CA GLU A 491 -2.55 47.95 24.99
C GLU A 491 -3.97 47.40 24.80
#